data_AF-A0A3D3EMT8-F1
#
_entry.id   AF-A0A3D3EMT8-F1
#
_cell.length_a   1.000
_cell.length_b   1.000
_cell.length_c   1.000
_cell.angle_alpha   90.00
_cell.angle_beta   90.00
_cell.angle_gamma   90.00
#
_symmetry.space_group_name_H-M   'P 1'
#
loop_
_entity.id
_entity.type
_entity.pdbx_description
1 polymer ?
#
loop_
_entity_poly.entity_id
_entity_poly.type
_entity_poly.pdbx_seq_one_letter_code
_entity_poly.pdbx_strand_id
1 'polypeptide(L)'
;MQKELRNNLSENTAAYDIENLIRQYGNDVLRTAYMYVKDSHTAEDIFQEVFIKVNQKLSTFEGNSSIKTWIIRITINTCKDYLKSAWNRRVIPMMEYQEDQIISDTDFDS
;
A
#
# COMPACT_ATOMS: atom_id res chain seq x y z
N MET A 1 0.28 -36.82 9.69
CA MET A 1 1.23 -36.40 8.65
C MET A 1 0.92 -35.06 7.96
N GLN A 2 -0.26 -34.43 8.12
CA GLN A 2 -0.51 -33.05 7.66
C GLN A 2 -0.67 -32.05 8.84
N LYS A 3 -0.57 -32.54 10.08
CA LYS A 3 -0.84 -31.79 11.32
C LYS A 3 0.42 -31.22 11.99
N GLU A 4 1.60 -31.38 11.37
CA GLU A 4 2.90 -31.14 12.02
C GLU A 4 3.83 -30.16 11.27
N LEU A 5 3.45 -29.65 10.09
CA LEU A 5 4.33 -28.77 9.29
C LEU A 5 3.96 -27.28 9.29
N ARG A 6 2.85 -26.88 9.95
CA ARG A 6 2.51 -25.44 10.13
C ARG A 6 2.92 -24.86 11.48
N ASN A 7 3.45 -25.69 12.39
CA ASN A 7 3.80 -25.30 13.76
C ASN A 7 5.26 -24.84 13.96
N ASN A 8 6.06 -24.68 12.90
CA ASN A 8 7.51 -24.44 13.03
C ASN A 8 8.02 -23.05 12.55
N LEU A 9 7.20 -22.00 12.52
CA LEU A 9 7.68 -20.64 12.14
C LEU A 9 7.46 -19.53 13.18
N SER A 10 7.08 -19.83 14.42
CA SER A 10 6.96 -18.77 15.44
C SER A 10 7.24 -19.25 16.87
N GLU A 11 8.25 -20.12 17.04
CA GLU A 11 8.86 -20.27 18.36
C GLU A 11 10.07 -19.32 18.45
N ASN A 12 10.02 -18.45 19.48
CA ASN A 12 10.98 -17.43 19.91
C ASN A 12 10.99 -16.06 19.20
N THR A 13 10.25 -15.11 19.78
CA THR A 13 10.79 -13.95 20.54
C THR A 13 9.59 -13.21 21.16
N ALA A 14 9.78 -12.50 22.28
CA ALA A 14 8.80 -11.51 22.79
C ALA A 14 8.68 -10.32 21.81
N ALA A 15 8.24 -10.62 20.60
CA ALA A 15 8.12 -9.77 19.43
C ALA A 15 6.63 -9.68 19.10
N TYR A 16 6.17 -8.49 18.71
CA TYR A 16 4.78 -8.30 18.31
C TYR A 16 4.37 -9.37 17.28
N ASP A 17 3.26 -10.06 17.53
CA ASP A 17 2.62 -10.91 16.52
C ASP A 17 1.59 -10.09 15.73
N ILE A 18 1.50 -10.37 14.43
CA ILE A 18 0.63 -9.65 13.50
C ILE A 18 -0.84 -9.73 13.92
N GLU A 19 -1.29 -10.88 14.45
CA GLU A 19 -2.67 -11.04 14.89
C GLU A 19 -3.00 -10.08 16.05
N ASN A 20 -2.09 -9.94 17.01
CA ASN A 20 -2.24 -9.03 18.14
C ASN A 20 -2.25 -7.57 17.69
N LEU A 21 -1.41 -7.21 16.71
CA LEU A 21 -1.38 -5.85 16.16
C LEU A 21 -2.69 -5.52 15.43
N ILE A 22 -3.24 -6.47 14.66
CA ILE A 22 -4.54 -6.31 14.00
C ILE A 22 -5.64 -6.12 15.04
N ARG A 23 -5.68 -6.97 16.08
CA ARG A 23 -6.69 -6.88 17.16
C ARG A 23 -6.63 -5.55 17.91
N GLN A 24 -5.43 -5.04 18.20
CA GLN A 24 -5.26 -3.81 18.98
C GLN A 24 -5.47 -2.54 18.15
N TYR A 25 -4.97 -2.50 16.91
CA TYR A 25 -4.89 -1.27 16.13
C TYR A 25 -5.77 -1.27 14.88
N GLY A 26 -6.45 -2.37 14.57
CA GLY A 26 -7.22 -2.50 13.34
C GLY A 26 -8.31 -1.44 13.19
N ASN A 27 -9.03 -1.15 14.27
CA ASN A 27 -10.05 -0.10 14.28
C ASN A 27 -9.46 1.29 14.03
N ASP A 28 -8.30 1.60 14.62
CA ASP A 28 -7.63 2.88 14.41
C ASP A 28 -7.15 3.03 12.96
N VAL A 29 -6.60 1.95 12.38
CA VAL A 29 -6.16 1.91 10.98
C VAL A 29 -7.34 2.11 10.04
N LEU A 30 -8.41 1.34 10.21
CA LEU A 30 -9.61 1.42 9.35
C LEU A 30 -10.26 2.80 9.44
N ARG A 31 -10.40 3.33 10.67
CA ARG A 31 -10.94 4.68 10.89
C ARG A 31 -10.08 5.75 10.22
N THR A 32 -8.76 5.66 10.36
CA THR A 32 -7.83 6.60 9.74
C THR A 32 -7.92 6.51 8.23
N ALA A 33 -7.89 5.31 7.66
CA ALA A 33 -8.03 5.09 6.22
C ALA A 33 -9.33 5.72 5.69
N TYR A 34 -10.46 5.40 6.32
CA TYR A 34 -11.76 5.95 5.95
C TYR A 34 -11.80 7.49 6.03
N MET A 35 -11.14 8.10 7.02
CA MET A 35 -11.06 9.56 7.11
C MET A 35 -10.36 10.19 5.91
N TYR A 36 -9.36 9.52 5.33
CA TYR A 36 -8.61 9.98 4.17
C TYR A 36 -9.34 9.72 2.85
N VAL A 37 -9.87 8.51 2.63
CA VAL A 37 -10.42 8.11 1.32
C VAL A 37 -11.94 8.30 1.19
N LYS A 38 -12.67 8.43 2.30
CA LYS A 38 -14.13 8.61 2.34
C LYS A 38 -14.94 7.51 1.63
N ASP A 39 -14.35 6.35 1.43
CA ASP A 39 -14.98 5.17 0.83
C ASP A 39 -14.66 3.94 1.70
N SER A 40 -15.68 3.13 2.01
CA SER A 40 -15.53 2.01 2.93
C SER A 40 -14.73 0.86 2.32
N HIS A 41 -14.99 0.52 1.07
CA HIS A 41 -14.34 -0.58 0.37
C HIS A 41 -12.86 -0.27 0.17
N THR A 42 -12.54 0.94 -0.29
CA THR A 42 -11.18 1.43 -0.40
C THR A 42 -10.47 1.48 0.96
N ALA A 43 -11.16 1.86 2.03
CA ALA A 43 -10.57 1.85 3.36
C ALA A 43 -10.23 0.42 3.85
N GLU A 44 -11.06 -0.57 3.53
CA GLU A 44 -10.78 -1.98 3.80
C GLU A 44 -9.59 -2.50 2.98
N ASP A 45 -9.49 -2.13 1.70
CA ASP A 45 -8.33 -2.47 0.85
C ASP A 45 -7.03 -1.88 1.42
N ILE A 46 -7.06 -0.60 1.81
CA ILE A 46 -5.93 0.07 2.45
C ILE A 46 -5.59 -0.59 3.78
N PHE A 47 -6.58 -0.96 4.59
CA PHE A 47 -6.37 -1.68 5.85
C PHE A 47 -5.58 -2.97 5.63
N GLN A 48 -5.96 -3.77 4.62
CA GLN A 48 -5.26 -5.01 4.29
C GLN A 48 -3.82 -4.72 3.86
N GLU A 49 -3.63 -3.75 2.97
CA GLU A 49 -2.29 -3.37 2.49
C GLU A 49 -1.39 -2.87 3.63
N VAL A 50 -1.95 -2.11 4.58
CA VAL A 50 -1.23 -1.63 5.77
C VAL A 50 -0.72 -2.80 6.60
N PHE A 51 -1.55 -3.78 6.92
CA PHE A 51 -1.12 -4.89 7.76
C PHE A 51 -0.16 -5.86 7.04
N ILE A 52 -0.25 -5.98 5.72
CA ILE A 52 0.78 -6.65 4.90
C ILE A 52 2.13 -5.92 5.05
N LYS A 53 2.15 -4.58 4.88
CA LYS A 53 3.36 -3.76 5.03
C LYS A 53 3.92 -3.80 6.45
N VAL A 54 3.04 -3.81 7.46
CA VAL A 54 3.42 -3.94 8.87
C VAL A 54 4.12 -5.27 9.09
N ASN A 55 3.54 -6.39 8.65
CA ASN A 55 4.15 -7.71 8.81
C ASN A 55 5.53 -7.80 8.13
N GLN A 56 5.66 -7.25 6.91
CA GLN A 56 6.92 -7.23 6.16
C GLN A 56 8.01 -6.38 6.83
N LYS A 57 7.63 -5.33 7.57
CA LYS A 57 8.56 -4.35 8.17
C LYS A 57 8.66 -4.48 9.68
N LEU A 58 8.01 -5.48 10.28
CA LEU A 58 7.92 -5.58 11.73
C LEU A 58 9.30 -5.80 12.38
N SER A 59 10.15 -6.58 11.72
CA SER A 59 11.54 -6.81 12.14
C SER A 59 12.43 -5.57 12.06
N THR A 60 12.03 -4.54 11.30
CA THR A 60 12.79 -3.28 11.16
C THR A 60 12.30 -2.21 12.13
N PHE A 61 11.39 -2.53 13.05
CA PHE A 61 10.89 -1.57 14.02
C PHE A 61 11.89 -1.39 15.17
N GLU A 62 12.56 -0.24 15.20
CA GLU A 62 13.64 0.08 16.16
C GLU A 62 13.13 0.66 17.50
N GLY A 63 11.81 0.85 17.68
CA GLY A 63 11.28 1.38 18.94
C GLY A 63 11.45 2.89 19.17
N ASN A 64 11.92 3.65 18.16
CA ASN A 64 12.06 5.12 18.23
C ASN A 64 10.72 5.89 18.36
N SER A 65 9.60 5.19 18.30
CA SER A 65 8.24 5.71 18.50
C SER A 65 7.34 4.59 19.03
N SER A 66 6.13 4.88 19.50
CA SER A 66 5.19 3.80 19.84
C SER A 66 4.84 2.96 18.60
N ILE A 67 4.57 1.67 18.79
CA ILE A 67 4.15 0.79 17.69
C ILE A 67 2.88 1.31 17.01
N LYS A 68 1.96 1.90 17.79
CA LYS A 68 0.75 2.58 17.28
C LYS A 68 1.11 3.72 16.33
N THR A 69 1.99 4.62 16.75
CA THR A 69 2.45 5.75 15.92
C THR A 69 3.08 5.26 14.61
N TRP A 70 3.87 4.19 14.68
CA TRP A 70 4.50 3.60 13.51
C TRP A 70 3.49 3.01 12.52
N ILE A 71 2.51 2.23 13.00
CA ILE A 71 1.42 1.67 12.19
C ILE A 71 0.56 2.79 11.55
N ILE A 72 0.22 3.82 12.33
CA ILE A 72 -0.57 4.96 11.82
C ILE A 72 0.21 5.74 10.74
N ARG A 73 1.54 5.86 10.87
CA ARG A 73 2.37 6.47 9.83
C ARG A 73 2.37 5.66 8.53
N ILE A 74 2.44 4.33 8.62
CA ILE A 74 2.27 3.45 7.45
C ILE A 74 0.89 3.66 6.82
N THR A 75 -0.16 3.74 7.63
CA THR A 75 -1.54 3.97 7.19
C THR A 75 -1.69 5.26 6.40
N ILE A 76 -1.21 6.37 6.96
CA ILE A 76 -1.26 7.69 6.33
C ILE A 76 -0.51 7.68 4.99
N ASN A 77 0.67 7.06 4.94
CA ASN A 77 1.45 6.98 3.71
C ASN A 77 0.72 6.16 2.63
N THR A 78 0.18 5.00 2.98
CA THR A 78 -0.61 4.18 2.04
C THR A 78 -1.84 4.95 1.51
N CYS A 79 -2.53 5.71 2.37
CA CYS A 79 -3.65 6.55 1.92
C CYS A 79 -3.21 7.63 0.92
N LYS A 80 -2.08 8.30 1.20
CA LYS A 80 -1.53 9.33 0.29
C LYS A 80 -1.13 8.75 -1.05
N ASP A 81 -0.50 7.57 -1.05
CA ASP A 81 -0.10 6.87 -2.28
C ASP A 81 -1.33 6.50 -3.12
N TYR A 82 -2.39 5.98 -2.48
CA TYR A 82 -3.66 5.69 -3.13
C TYR A 82 -4.27 6.95 -3.78
N LEU A 83 -4.36 8.05 -3.03
CA LEU A 83 -4.95 9.30 -3.52
C LEU A 83 -4.15 9.91 -4.67
N LYS A 84 -2.82 9.86 -4.60
CA LYS A 84 -1.93 10.31 -5.68
C LYS A 84 -2.13 9.47 -6.95
N SER A 85 -2.22 8.16 -6.80
CA SER A 85 -2.49 7.24 -7.91
C SER A 85 -3.88 7.50 -8.53
N ALA A 86 -4.90 7.73 -7.69
CA ALA A 86 -6.25 8.08 -8.16
C ALA A 86 -6.28 9.42 -8.90
N TRP A 87 -5.53 10.42 -8.44
CA TRP A 87 -5.37 11.69 -9.15
C TRP A 87 -4.73 11.51 -10.52
N ASN A 88 -3.62 10.79 -10.60
CA ASN A 88 -2.92 10.55 -11.87
C ASN A 88 -3.78 9.79 -12.89
N ARG A 89 -4.67 8.89 -12.45
CA ARG A 89 -5.64 8.21 -13.35
C ARG A 89 -6.71 9.15 -13.89
N ARG A 90 -7.10 10.17 -13.12
CA ARG A 90 -8.12 11.16 -13.53
C ARG A 90 -7.54 12.29 -14.37
N VAL A 91 -6.29 12.65 -14.10
CA VAL A 91 -5.55 13.70 -14.80
C VAL A 91 -4.48 13.03 -15.64
N ILE A 92 -4.89 12.47 -16.77
CA ILE A 92 -3.94 12.15 -17.84
C ILE A 92 -3.51 13.52 -18.38
N PRO A 93 -2.24 13.95 -18.22
CA PRO A 93 -1.76 15.15 -18.89
C PRO A 93 -2.01 14.93 -20.38
N MET A 94 -2.67 15.88 -21.03
CA MET A 94 -2.80 15.84 -22.49
C MET A 94 -1.38 15.81 -23.04
N MET A 95 -0.90 14.62 -23.42
CA MET A 95 0.36 14.49 -24.12
C MET A 95 0.21 15.34 -25.38
N GLU A 96 1.11 16.29 -25.55
CA GLU A 96 1.26 17.02 -26.80
C GLU A 96 1.52 15.95 -27.87
N TYR A 97 0.54 15.74 -28.75
CA TYR A 97 0.72 14.91 -29.92
C TYR A 97 1.86 15.55 -30.70
N GLN A 98 3.07 15.00 -30.61
CA GLN A 98 4.06 15.25 -31.64
C GLN A 98 3.44 14.66 -32.90
N GLU A 99 3.03 15.53 -33.82
CA GLU A 99 2.72 15.12 -35.18
C GLU A 99 3.97 14.38 -35.67
N ASP A 100 3.92 13.05 -35.67
CA ASP A 100 4.80 12.27 -36.50
C ASP A 100 4.60 12.84 -37.90
N GLN A 101 5.62 13.55 -38.38
CA GLN A 101 5.64 14.09 -39.73
C GLN A 101 5.28 12.93 -40.65
N ILE A 102 4.11 13.03 -41.30
CA ILE A 102 3.74 12.10 -42.36
C ILE A 102 4.90 12.20 -43.36
N ILE A 103 5.75 11.17 -43.40
CA ILE A 103 6.71 11.01 -44.49
C ILE A 103 5.81 10.91 -45.72
N SER A 104 5.73 12.00 -46.49
CA SER A 104 5.04 11.99 -47.77
C SER A 104 5.69 10.90 -48.61
N ASP A 105 4.89 9.99 -49.16
CA ASP A 105 5.30 8.92 -50.09
C ASP A 105 5.89 9.45 -51.42
N THR A 106 6.52 10.62 -51.44
CA THR A 106 7.06 11.26 -52.64
C THR A 106 8.50 10.86 -52.97
N ASP A 107 9.15 10.02 -52.16
CA ASP A 107 10.50 9.50 -52.45
C ASP A 107 10.47 8.09 -53.07
N PHE A 108 9.47 7.81 -53.91
CA PHE A 108 9.45 6.65 -54.82
C PHE A 108 9.31 7.11 -56.27
N ASP A 109 10.21 7.97 -56.75
CA ASP A 109 10.79 7.87 -58.10
C ASP A 109 11.89 8.93 -58.33
N SER A 110 13.15 8.50 -58.42
CA SER A 110 14.22 8.99 -59.33
C SER A 110 15.57 8.35 -59.01
#